data_AF-A0A2G9ZWL8-F1
#
_entry.id   AF-A0A2G9ZWL8-F1
#
_cell.length_a   1.000
_cell.length_b   1.000
_cell.length_c   1.000
_cell.angle_alpha   90.00
_cell.angle_beta   90.00
_cell.angle_gamma   90.00
#
_symmetry.space_group_name_H-M   'P 1'
#
loop_
_entity.id
_entity.type
_entity.pdbx_description
1 polymer ?
#
loop_
_entity_poly.entity_id
_entity_poly.type
_entity_poly.pdbx_seq_one_letter_code
_entity_poly.pdbx_strand_id
1 'polypeptide(L)'
;MPQPQFTGLGKTIPAIFFILFILFLSIPFSVLSSDNELRNDLIRIQLSDTLSVRQMPAAVFLHDNHTKALTDKDCSVCHMTEKNQLAFKFNRLKDGTYDADRKMYHEKCIGCHQERREQGKESGPMTIECRSCHFQNPPYQDSARPFGFDKSLHYRHEIAEAIPPTKDETGDEKDWNCG
;
A
#
# COMPACT_ATOMS: atom_id res chain seq x y z
N MET A 1 60.79 -10.35 52.71
CA MET A 1 60.69 -11.07 51.42
C MET A 1 59.23 -11.45 51.19
N PRO A 2 58.70 -11.50 49.95
CA PRO A 2 58.56 -10.42 48.98
C PRO A 2 57.08 -10.26 48.51
N GLN A 3 56.79 -9.17 47.79
CA GLN A 3 55.51 -8.96 47.10
C GLN A 3 55.35 -9.93 45.90
N PRO A 4 54.11 -10.31 45.53
CA PRO A 4 53.89 -11.18 44.38
C PRO A 4 54.22 -10.43 43.08
N GLN A 5 55.08 -11.07 42.31
CA GLN A 5 55.62 -10.58 41.05
C GLN A 5 54.64 -10.99 39.96
N PHE A 6 53.95 -10.02 39.35
CA PHE A 6 53.22 -10.24 38.12
C PHE A 6 54.22 -10.57 37.01
N THR A 7 54.30 -11.85 36.66
CA THR A 7 55.10 -12.34 35.54
C THR A 7 54.20 -12.55 34.33
N GLY A 8 54.53 -11.85 33.25
CA GLY A 8 54.34 -12.33 31.88
C GLY A 8 52.91 -12.44 31.34
N LEU A 9 52.19 -11.32 31.21
CA LEU A 9 51.05 -11.28 30.29
C LEU A 9 51.60 -11.25 28.85
N GLY A 10 51.38 -12.35 28.13
CA GLY A 10 51.85 -12.58 26.76
C GLY A 10 51.48 -11.44 25.81
N LYS A 11 52.50 -10.91 25.12
CA LYS A 11 52.48 -9.79 24.17
C LYS A 11 51.77 -10.10 22.83
N THR A 12 50.74 -10.94 22.79
CA THR A 12 50.08 -11.37 21.54
C THR A 12 48.67 -10.82 21.34
N ILE A 13 48.13 -10.10 22.33
CA ILE A 13 46.76 -9.58 22.29
C ILE A 13 46.57 -8.32 21.39
N PRO A 14 47.53 -7.39 21.20
CA PRO A 14 47.23 -6.15 20.48
C PRO A 14 47.17 -6.34 18.95
N ALA A 15 47.92 -7.29 18.40
CA ALA A 15 47.98 -7.50 16.94
C ALA A 15 46.69 -8.13 16.39
N ILE A 16 46.07 -9.06 17.12
CA ILE A 16 44.85 -9.74 16.68
C ILE A 16 43.65 -8.78 16.71
N PHE A 17 43.54 -7.93 17.74
CA PHE A 17 42.52 -6.89 17.80
C PHE A 17 42.69 -5.81 16.73
N PHE A 18 43.94 -5.45 16.39
CA PHE A 18 44.22 -4.48 15.33
C PHE A 18 43.93 -5.05 13.93
N ILE A 19 44.21 -6.33 13.70
CA ILE A 19 43.88 -7.02 12.44
C ILE A 19 42.36 -7.18 12.30
N LEU A 20 41.63 -7.54 13.37
CA LEU A 20 40.16 -7.62 13.34
C LEU A 20 39.52 -6.25 13.07
N PHE A 21 40.09 -5.18 13.61
CA PHE A 21 39.62 -3.81 13.41
C PHE A 21 39.87 -3.30 11.98
N ILE A 22 41.01 -3.64 11.37
CA ILE A 22 41.32 -3.34 9.96
C ILE A 22 40.45 -4.17 9.01
N LEU A 23 40.13 -5.42 9.36
CA LEU A 23 39.20 -6.25 8.58
C LEU A 23 37.77 -5.69 8.62
N PHE A 24 37.36 -5.06 9.74
CA PHE A 24 36.05 -4.42 9.87
C PHE A 24 35.98 -3.05 9.18
N LEU A 25 37.10 -2.29 9.12
CA LEU A 25 37.18 -1.01 8.39
C LEU A 25 37.15 -1.15 6.87
N SER A 26 37.43 -2.35 6.35
CA SER A 26 37.47 -2.65 4.92
C SER A 26 36.13 -3.17 4.39
N ILE A 27 35.12 -3.34 5.26
CA ILE A 27 33.75 -3.61 4.80
C ILE A 27 33.26 -2.28 4.22
N PRO A 28 33.00 -2.17 2.91
CA PRO A 28 32.33 -0.99 2.39
C PRO A 28 31.02 -0.89 3.17
N PHE A 29 30.88 0.19 3.94
CA PHE A 29 29.61 0.58 4.53
C PHE A 29 28.70 0.86 3.35
N SER A 30 28.12 -0.22 2.83
CA SER A 30 27.12 -0.18 1.79
C SER A 30 25.99 0.52 2.49
N VAL A 31 25.87 1.82 2.21
CA VAL A 31 24.73 2.63 2.57
C VAL A 31 23.54 1.77 2.20
N LEU A 32 22.78 1.34 3.21
CA LEU A 32 21.54 0.63 3.01
C LEU A 32 20.59 1.69 2.43
N SER A 33 20.70 1.95 1.12
CA SER A 33 19.74 2.74 0.39
C SER A 33 18.43 2.01 0.52
N SER A 34 17.56 2.55 1.37
CA SER A 34 16.15 2.21 1.42
C SER A 34 15.53 2.70 0.11
N ASP A 35 15.78 1.99 -0.98
CA ASP A 35 15.10 2.23 -2.24
C ASP A 35 13.63 1.82 -2.02
N ASN A 36 12.78 2.81 -1.75
CA ASN A 36 11.35 2.59 -1.60
C ASN A 36 10.81 1.98 -2.90
N GLU A 37 10.01 0.92 -2.79
CA GLU A 37 9.42 0.23 -3.94
C GLU A 37 8.44 1.18 -4.65
N LEU A 38 8.59 1.33 -5.97
CA LEU A 38 7.72 2.16 -6.79
C LEU A 38 6.39 1.44 -7.04
N ARG A 39 5.27 2.11 -6.73
CA ARG A 39 3.92 1.53 -6.78
C ARG A 39 2.93 2.53 -7.38
N ASN A 40 2.10 2.08 -8.31
CA ASN A 40 1.00 2.86 -8.90
C ASN A 40 -0.38 2.53 -8.28
N ASP A 41 -0.44 1.55 -7.38
CA ASP A 41 -1.65 1.09 -6.70
C ASP A 41 -1.75 1.61 -5.25
N LEU A 42 -0.91 2.59 -4.90
CA LEU A 42 -0.79 3.15 -3.55
C LEU A 42 -1.93 4.13 -3.27
N ILE A 43 -2.78 3.80 -2.31
CA ILE A 43 -3.84 4.68 -1.79
C ILE A 43 -3.50 5.05 -0.34
N ARG A 44 -3.49 6.36 -0.04
CA ARG A 44 -3.37 6.89 1.33
C ARG A 44 -4.76 7.17 1.87
N ILE A 45 -5.21 6.35 2.81
CA ILE A 45 -6.52 6.50 3.44
C ILE A 45 -6.38 7.47 4.60
N GLN A 46 -6.95 8.66 4.41
CA GLN A 46 -6.99 9.73 5.39
C GLN A 46 -8.41 10.32 5.45
N LEU A 47 -9.00 10.38 6.64
CA LEU A 47 -10.39 10.82 6.85
C LEU A 47 -10.54 12.32 7.07
N SER A 48 -9.44 13.02 7.35
CA SER A 48 -9.42 14.47 7.57
C SER A 48 -8.19 15.09 6.95
N ASP A 49 -8.37 16.22 6.27
CA ASP A 49 -7.27 16.96 5.64
C ASP A 49 -6.26 17.50 6.68
N THR A 50 -6.71 17.64 7.93
CA THR A 50 -5.87 18.00 9.06
C THR A 50 -5.63 16.78 9.95
N LEU A 51 -4.36 16.45 10.17
CA LEU A 51 -3.94 15.50 11.21
C LEU A 51 -3.80 16.26 12.52
N SER A 52 -4.64 15.94 13.49
CA SER A 52 -4.41 16.33 14.88
C SER A 52 -3.30 15.48 15.49
N VAL A 53 -2.57 16.02 16.47
CA VAL A 53 -1.45 15.34 17.17
C VAL A 53 -1.85 14.00 17.81
N ARG A 54 -3.15 13.75 17.99
CA ARG A 54 -3.69 12.51 18.59
C ARG A 54 -4.09 11.45 17.56
N GLN A 55 -3.96 11.72 16.26
CA GLN A 55 -4.30 10.77 15.19
C GLN A 55 -3.06 10.07 14.66
N MET A 56 -3.24 8.81 14.26
CA MET A 56 -2.20 8.06 13.54
C MET A 56 -1.98 8.66 12.13
N PRO A 57 -0.81 8.44 11.50
CA PRO A 57 -0.61 8.75 10.08
C PRO A 57 -1.67 8.11 9.18
N ALA A 58 -1.77 8.58 7.93
CA ALA A 58 -2.66 7.95 6.94
C ALA A 58 -2.36 6.44 6.81
N ALA A 59 -3.42 5.63 6.70
CA ALA A 59 -3.24 4.20 6.45
C ALA A 59 -2.84 3.99 4.99
N VAL A 60 -1.85 3.14 4.75
CA VAL A 60 -1.39 2.81 3.39
C VAL A 60 -2.10 1.57 2.90
N PHE A 61 -2.69 1.67 1.71
CA PHE A 61 -3.46 0.61 1.08
C PHE A 61 -2.91 0.36 -0.33
N LEU A 62 -2.54 -0.88 -0.62
CA LEU A 62 -2.05 -1.32 -1.93
C LEU A 62 -3.18 -2.02 -2.67
N HIS A 63 -3.87 -1.30 -3.56
CA HIS A 63 -5.11 -1.77 -4.17
C HIS A 63 -4.91 -3.04 -5.00
N ASP A 64 -3.82 -3.14 -5.76
CA ASP A 64 -3.56 -4.31 -6.61
C ASP A 64 -3.19 -5.54 -5.79
N ASN A 65 -2.52 -5.36 -4.65
CA ASN A 65 -2.27 -6.49 -3.74
C ASN A 65 -3.59 -7.09 -3.22
N HIS A 66 -4.57 -6.25 -2.92
CA HIS A 66 -5.88 -6.72 -2.45
C HIS A 66 -6.66 -7.42 -3.55
N THR A 67 -6.73 -6.84 -4.76
CA THR A 67 -7.46 -7.46 -5.88
C THR A 67 -6.79 -8.76 -6.35
N LYS A 68 -5.45 -8.83 -6.34
CA LYS A 68 -4.71 -10.09 -6.61
C LYS A 68 -4.96 -11.17 -5.56
N ALA A 69 -5.21 -10.80 -4.31
CA ALA A 69 -5.53 -11.77 -3.24
C ALA A 69 -7.00 -12.24 -3.25
N LEU A 70 -7.85 -11.64 -4.09
CA LEU A 70 -9.30 -11.82 -4.17
C LEU A 70 -9.77 -12.13 -5.61
N THR A 71 -8.97 -12.84 -6.41
CA THR A 71 -9.27 -13.12 -7.82
C THR A 71 -10.58 -13.88 -8.06
N ASP A 72 -11.09 -14.58 -7.04
CA ASP A 72 -12.36 -15.31 -7.05
C ASP A 72 -13.56 -14.47 -6.58
N LYS A 73 -13.34 -13.19 -6.25
CA LYS A 73 -14.37 -12.26 -5.78
C LYS A 73 -14.46 -11.05 -6.69
N ASP A 74 -15.61 -10.40 -6.67
CA ASP A 74 -15.82 -9.16 -7.40
C ASP A 74 -15.54 -7.93 -6.52
N CYS A 75 -15.68 -6.75 -7.13
CA CYS A 75 -15.45 -5.47 -6.47
C CYS A 75 -16.43 -5.20 -5.31
N SER A 76 -17.57 -5.91 -5.25
CA SER A 76 -18.63 -5.66 -4.27
C SER A 76 -18.24 -6.04 -2.84
N VAL A 77 -17.17 -6.84 -2.68
CA VAL A 77 -16.58 -7.14 -1.36
C VAL A 77 -16.15 -5.86 -0.64
N CYS A 78 -15.67 -4.86 -1.39
CA CYS A 78 -15.15 -3.62 -0.85
C CYS A 78 -15.99 -2.39 -1.21
N HIS A 79 -16.71 -2.43 -2.33
CA HIS A 79 -17.42 -1.27 -2.87
C HIS A 79 -18.93 -1.50 -2.92
N MET A 80 -19.69 -0.53 -2.42
CA MET A 80 -21.15 -0.59 -2.50
C MET A 80 -21.60 -0.30 -3.94
N THR A 81 -22.74 -0.86 -4.33
CA THR A 81 -23.38 -0.54 -5.62
C THR A 81 -24.65 0.26 -5.36
N GLU A 82 -24.84 1.35 -6.10
CA GLU A 82 -26.07 2.14 -6.12
C GLU A 82 -26.48 2.37 -7.58
N LYS A 83 -27.74 2.05 -7.94
CA LYS A 83 -28.27 2.18 -9.30
C LYS A 83 -27.37 1.52 -10.38
N ASN A 84 -26.89 0.31 -10.10
CA ASN A 84 -25.94 -0.45 -10.95
C ASN A 84 -24.59 0.25 -11.20
N GLN A 85 -24.25 1.26 -10.40
CA GLN A 85 -22.94 1.92 -10.42
C GLN A 85 -22.19 1.62 -9.13
N LEU A 86 -20.91 1.30 -9.28
CA LEU A 86 -20.03 1.04 -8.17
C LEU A 86 -19.63 2.37 -7.50
N ALA A 87 -19.84 2.48 -6.19
CA ALA A 87 -19.29 3.57 -5.40
C ALA A 87 -17.82 3.25 -5.09
N PHE A 88 -16.90 4.05 -5.63
CA PHE A 88 -15.45 3.88 -5.40
C PHE A 88 -15.00 4.19 -3.96
N LYS A 89 -15.90 4.67 -3.10
CA LYS A 89 -15.65 4.76 -1.66
C LYS A 89 -15.67 3.35 -1.05
N PHE A 90 -14.74 3.09 -0.13
CA PHE A 90 -14.70 1.81 0.58
C PHE A 90 -15.91 1.65 1.51
N ASN A 91 -16.72 0.62 1.25
CA ASN A 91 -17.86 0.14 2.02
C ASN A 91 -18.88 1.23 2.42
N ARG A 92 -19.03 2.28 1.61
CA ARG A 92 -19.99 3.38 1.83
C ARG A 92 -20.38 4.08 0.54
N LEU A 93 -21.57 4.69 0.51
CA LEU A 93 -22.04 5.54 -0.60
C LEU A 93 -21.62 7.01 -0.45
N LYS A 94 -21.52 7.49 0.80
CA LYS A 94 -21.11 8.85 1.16
C LYS A 94 -20.24 8.82 2.41
N ASP A 95 -19.43 9.85 2.62
CA ASP A 95 -18.63 9.98 3.84
C ASP A 95 -19.53 10.24 5.05
N GLY A 96 -19.15 9.64 6.18
CA GLY A 96 -19.83 9.79 7.46
C GLY A 96 -19.15 10.83 8.34
N THR A 97 -19.33 10.69 9.65
CA THR A 97 -18.49 11.41 10.61
C THR A 97 -17.14 10.72 10.74
N TYR A 98 -16.11 11.45 11.19
CA TYR A 98 -14.78 10.90 11.41
C TYR A 98 -14.81 9.60 12.24
N ASP A 99 -15.52 9.59 13.36
CA ASP A 99 -15.56 8.42 14.25
C ASP A 99 -16.30 7.23 13.61
N ALA A 100 -17.38 7.50 12.86
CA ALA A 100 -18.14 6.47 12.16
C ALA A 100 -17.30 5.82 11.05
N ASP A 101 -16.65 6.64 10.22
CA ASP A 101 -15.83 6.15 9.12
C ASP A 101 -14.58 5.42 9.67
N ARG A 102 -13.90 5.98 10.69
CA ARG A 102 -12.77 5.31 11.35
C ARG A 102 -13.16 3.93 11.88
N LYS A 103 -14.31 3.84 12.55
CA LYS A 103 -14.82 2.56 13.07
C LYS A 103 -15.10 1.58 11.93
N MET A 104 -15.77 2.04 10.87
CA MET A 104 -16.07 1.23 9.69
C MET A 104 -14.79 0.68 9.04
N TYR A 105 -13.76 1.52 8.83
CA TYR A 105 -12.49 1.05 8.27
C TYR A 105 -11.85 -0.04 9.13
N HIS A 106 -11.75 0.16 10.44
CA HIS A 106 -11.19 -0.87 11.32
C HIS A 106 -12.01 -2.17 11.29
N GLU A 107 -13.33 -2.08 11.38
CA GLU A 107 -14.21 -3.25 11.38
C GLU A 107 -14.11 -4.05 10.08
N LYS A 108 -14.14 -3.37 8.92
CA LYS A 108 -14.14 -4.03 7.62
C LYS A 108 -12.75 -4.54 7.22
N CYS A 109 -11.69 -3.74 7.43
CA CYS A 109 -10.33 -4.16 7.08
C CYS A 109 -9.87 -5.30 7.99
N ILE A 110 -9.95 -5.11 9.32
CA ILE A 110 -9.45 -6.11 10.27
C ILE A 110 -10.34 -7.35 10.27
N GLY A 111 -11.66 -7.20 10.10
CA GLY A 111 -12.59 -8.33 10.01
C GLY A 111 -12.24 -9.28 8.86
N CYS A 112 -11.99 -8.74 7.66
CA CYS A 112 -11.55 -9.55 6.52
C CYS A 112 -10.17 -10.18 6.78
N HIS A 113 -9.23 -9.43 7.36
CA HIS A 113 -7.91 -9.97 7.66
C HIS A 113 -7.98 -11.12 8.68
N GLN A 114 -8.82 -10.98 9.71
CA GLN A 114 -9.03 -12.02 10.70
C GLN A 114 -9.62 -13.28 10.06
N GLU A 115 -10.70 -13.15 9.30
CA GLU A 115 -11.36 -14.27 8.64
C GLU A 115 -10.39 -15.03 7.72
N ARG A 116 -9.59 -14.31 6.92
CA ARG A 116 -8.59 -14.94 6.05
C ARG A 116 -7.53 -15.70 6.84
N ARG A 117 -7.07 -15.15 7.96
CA ARG A 117 -6.06 -15.78 8.82
C ARG A 117 -6.62 -17.04 9.49
N GLU A 118 -7.87 -17.01 9.94
CA GLU A 118 -8.58 -18.17 10.50
C GLU A 118 -8.77 -19.28 9.45
N GLN A 119 -8.93 -18.91 8.17
CA GLN A 119 -8.94 -19.84 7.04
C GLN A 119 -7.54 -20.33 6.62
N GLY A 120 -6.47 -19.94 7.33
CA GLY A 120 -5.09 -20.31 6.99
C GLY A 120 -4.56 -19.65 5.71
N LYS A 121 -5.19 -18.58 5.24
CA LYS A 121 -4.76 -17.82 4.05
C LYS A 121 -3.82 -16.68 4.43
N GLU A 122 -3.02 -16.25 3.47
CA GLU A 122 -2.29 -14.98 3.58
C GLU A 122 -3.27 -13.83 3.82
N SER A 123 -2.87 -12.96 4.75
CA SER A 123 -3.73 -11.92 5.31
C SER A 123 -2.93 -10.70 5.72
N GLY A 124 -3.60 -9.56 5.84
CA GLY A 124 -3.01 -8.31 6.26
C GLY A 124 -2.87 -8.16 7.79
N PRO A 125 -2.56 -6.93 8.26
CA PRO A 125 -2.34 -6.64 9.66
C PRO A 125 -3.61 -6.74 10.54
N MET A 126 -3.43 -7.13 11.80
CA MET A 126 -4.49 -7.24 12.82
C MET A 126 -4.56 -6.01 13.74
N THR A 127 -5.53 -6.01 14.66
CA THR A 127 -5.79 -4.92 15.62
C THR A 127 -4.58 -4.41 16.39
N ILE A 128 -3.64 -5.28 16.77
CA ILE A 128 -2.45 -4.88 17.54
C ILE A 128 -1.31 -4.33 16.67
N GLU A 129 -1.42 -4.44 15.35
CA GLU A 129 -0.37 -4.13 14.37
C GLU A 129 -0.60 -2.72 13.78
N CYS A 130 -0.89 -1.73 14.63
CA CYS A 130 -1.33 -0.40 14.21
C CYS A 130 -0.41 0.24 13.16
N ARG A 131 0.91 0.10 13.32
CA ARG A 131 1.93 0.70 12.45
C ARG A 131 2.15 -0.05 11.14
N SER A 132 1.56 -1.23 10.99
CA SER A 132 1.59 -2.01 9.75
C SER A 132 0.51 -1.55 8.76
N CYS A 133 -0.50 -0.80 9.24
CA CYS A 133 -1.42 -0.04 8.38
C CYS A 133 -1.03 1.45 8.35
N HIS A 134 -0.77 2.03 9.52
CA HIS A 134 -0.45 3.45 9.69
C HIS A 134 1.07 3.71 9.69
N PHE A 135 1.64 3.76 8.48
CA PHE A 135 3.07 4.01 8.31
C PHE A 135 3.43 5.47 8.52
N GLN A 136 4.44 5.73 9.35
CA GLN A 136 5.08 7.05 9.39
C GLN A 136 5.93 7.29 8.15
N ASN A 137 6.72 6.29 7.76
CA ASN A 137 7.54 6.27 6.55
C ASN A 137 7.29 4.94 5.82
N PRO A 138 6.31 4.87 4.90
CA PRO A 138 6.06 3.63 4.17
C PRO A 138 7.24 3.33 3.23
N PRO A 139 7.61 2.05 3.04
CA PRO A 139 8.67 1.64 2.12
C PRO A 139 8.22 1.70 0.64
N TYR A 140 7.20 2.49 0.34
CA TYR A 140 6.59 2.60 -0.98
C TYR A 140 6.62 4.05 -1.45
N GLN A 141 7.00 4.24 -2.71
CA GLN A 141 6.93 5.53 -3.38
C GLN A 141 5.85 5.48 -4.45
N ASP A 142 4.95 6.46 -4.41
CA ASP A 142 3.89 6.59 -5.42
C ASP A 142 4.54 6.88 -6.79
N SER A 143 4.24 6.02 -7.75
CA SER A 143 4.66 6.13 -9.15
C SER A 143 3.47 6.24 -10.10
N ALA A 144 2.26 6.49 -9.58
CA ALA A 144 1.08 6.73 -10.39
C ALA A 144 1.33 7.88 -11.36
N ARG A 145 0.89 7.70 -12.59
CA ARG A 145 0.97 8.71 -13.66
C ARG A 145 -0.44 9.11 -14.06
N PRO A 146 -0.66 10.39 -14.42
CA PRO A 146 -1.91 10.77 -15.04
C PRO A 146 -2.11 9.94 -16.31
N PHE A 147 -3.34 9.50 -16.54
CA PHE A 147 -3.75 8.86 -17.79
C PHE A 147 -4.78 9.74 -18.49
N GLY A 148 -4.83 9.64 -19.81
CA GLY A 148 -5.75 10.41 -20.64
C GLY A 148 -5.81 9.81 -22.03
N PHE A 149 -6.78 10.25 -22.83
CA PHE A 149 -6.94 9.78 -24.20
C PHE A 149 -6.11 10.66 -25.12
N ASP A 150 -5.02 10.11 -25.66
CA ASP A 150 -4.38 10.68 -26.84
C ASP A 150 -5.22 10.36 -28.10
N LYS A 151 -4.84 10.93 -29.25
CA LYS A 151 -5.57 10.71 -30.50
C LYS A 151 -5.67 9.22 -30.90
N SER A 152 -4.66 8.42 -30.59
CA SER A 152 -4.63 7.00 -30.92
C SER A 152 -5.56 6.21 -29.99
N LEU A 153 -5.49 6.44 -28.69
CA LEU A 153 -6.35 5.80 -27.69
C LEU A 153 -7.81 6.22 -27.86
N HIS A 154 -8.06 7.48 -28.19
CA HIS A 154 -9.39 7.97 -28.54
C HIS A 154 -9.95 7.21 -29.74
N TYR A 155 -9.24 7.21 -30.87
CA TYR A 155 -9.67 6.51 -32.08
C TYR A 155 -9.94 5.03 -31.83
N ARG A 156 -9.11 4.37 -31.01
CA ARG A 156 -9.32 2.97 -30.61
C ARG A 156 -10.62 2.73 -29.82
N HIS A 157 -11.07 3.69 -29.02
CA HIS A 157 -12.36 3.57 -28.33
C HIS A 157 -13.53 3.84 -29.28
N GLU A 158 -13.37 4.80 -30.19
CA GLU A 158 -14.37 5.16 -31.19
C GLU A 158 -14.72 4.01 -32.12
N ILE A 159 -13.72 3.26 -32.60
CA ILE A 159 -13.93 2.13 -33.54
C ILE A 159 -14.17 0.79 -32.84
N ALA A 160 -14.28 0.76 -31.52
CA ALA A 160 -14.37 -0.50 -30.78
C ALA A 160 -15.77 -1.12 -30.94
N GLU A 161 -15.86 -2.29 -31.57
CA GLU A 161 -17.12 -3.06 -31.69
C GLU A 161 -17.74 -3.39 -30.32
N ALA A 162 -16.92 -3.48 -29.27
CA ALA A 162 -17.36 -3.69 -27.89
C ALA A 162 -18.08 -2.48 -27.26
N ILE A 163 -18.00 -1.29 -27.89
CA ILE A 163 -18.65 -0.06 -27.47
C ILE A 163 -19.70 0.29 -28.54
N PRO A 164 -20.89 -0.31 -28.47
CA PRO A 164 -21.93 -0.03 -29.45
C PRO A 164 -22.48 1.40 -29.27
N PRO A 165 -23.01 2.00 -30.35
CA PRO A 165 -23.69 3.29 -30.25
C PRO A 165 -24.88 3.21 -29.28
N THR A 166 -25.14 4.33 -28.60
CA THR A 166 -26.30 4.41 -27.70
C THR A 166 -27.56 4.50 -28.55
N LYS A 167 -28.50 3.56 -28.34
CA LYS A 167 -29.86 3.68 -28.88
C LYS A 167 -30.59 4.75 -28.08
N ASP A 168 -31.22 5.70 -28.74
CA ASP A 168 -32.03 6.68 -28.03
C ASP A 168 -33.38 6.10 -27.57
N GLU A 169 -34.12 6.87 -26.77
CA GLU A 169 -35.45 6.50 -26.24
C GLU A 169 -36.50 6.29 -27.34
N THR A 170 -36.21 6.69 -28.57
CA THR A 170 -37.07 6.51 -29.76
C THR A 170 -36.69 5.27 -30.59
N GLY A 171 -35.59 4.58 -30.24
CA GLY A 171 -35.11 3.40 -30.95
C GLY A 171 -34.30 3.74 -32.21
N ASP A 172 -34.02 5.01 -32.44
CA ASP A 172 -33.20 5.48 -33.55
C ASP A 172 -31.72 5.45 -33.12
N GLU A 173 -30.88 4.98 -34.03
CA GLU A 173 -29.43 5.01 -33.86
C GLU A 173 -28.99 6.46 -33.98
N LYS A 174 -28.70 7.09 -32.83
CA LYS A 174 -28.07 8.41 -32.88
C LYS A 174 -26.64 8.24 -33.36
N ASP A 175 -26.41 8.72 -34.57
CA ASP A 175 -25.10 9.11 -35.05
C ASP A 175 -24.61 10.30 -34.20
N TRP A 176 -24.17 10.01 -32.97
CA TRP A 176 -23.36 10.93 -32.19
C TRP A 176 -21.97 10.93 -32.79
N ASN A 177 -21.87 11.45 -34.02
CA ASN A 177 -20.61 11.52 -34.72
C ASN A 177 -19.72 12.48 -33.92
N CYS A 178 -18.68 11.92 -33.32
CA CYS A 178 -17.54 12.68 -32.85
C CYS A 178 -16.80 13.21 -34.09
N GLY A 179 -17.32 14.31 -34.67
CA GLY A 179 -16.74 14.98 -35.85
C GLY A 179 -17.71 15.08 -37.02
#